data_AF-A0A8J2J5B0-F1
#
_entry.id   AF-A0A8J2J5B0-F1
#
_cell.length_a   1.000
_cell.length_b   1.000
_cell.length_c   1.000
_cell.angle_alpha   90.00
_cell.angle_beta   90.00
_cell.angle_gamma   90.00
#
_symmetry.space_group_name_H-M   'P 1'
#
loop_
_entity.id
_entity.type
_entity.pdbx_description
1 polymer ?
#
loop_
_entity_poly.entity_id
_entity_poly.type
_entity_poly.pdbx_seq_one_letter_code
_entity_poly.pdbx_strand_id
1 'polypeptide(L)'
;GVLCSRFDHKKRKAQKVANLDNFKFDPNGNAASFVTELERLSGEVDPSITEEEIIAKARGKLPPMMAAIACTTSKTLEELRTSLEGLMKDPTINPGIKGNSSSFSRSTISQAPQVVEPPI
;
A
#
# COMPACT_ATOMS: atom_id res chain seq x y z
N GLY A 1 -25.24 -35.12 -22.70
CA GLY A 1 -25.71 -34.00 -21.87
C GLY A 1 -24.55 -33.07 -21.58
N VAL A 2 -24.52 -31.88 -22.21
CA VAL A 2 -23.40 -30.92 -22.14
C VAL A 2 -23.79 -29.76 -21.20
N LEU A 3 -24.17 -30.09 -19.96
CA LEU A 3 -24.61 -29.08 -18.98
C LEU A 3 -23.60 -28.84 -17.86
N CYS A 4 -22.56 -29.69 -17.71
CA CYS A 4 -21.62 -29.57 -16.59
C CYS A 4 -20.55 -28.49 -16.76
N SER A 5 -20.18 -28.07 -17.97
CA SER A 5 -18.99 -27.22 -18.14
C SER A 5 -19.20 -25.74 -17.79
N ARG A 6 -20.44 -25.22 -17.79
CA ARG A 6 -20.72 -23.81 -17.45
C ARG A 6 -20.84 -23.54 -15.95
N PHE A 7 -21.19 -24.56 -15.15
CA PHE A 7 -21.38 -24.40 -13.71
C PHE A 7 -20.04 -24.28 -12.96
N ASP A 8 -19.01 -25.00 -13.43
CA ASP A 8 -17.67 -24.99 -12.84
C ASP A 8 -16.95 -23.64 -13.01
N HIS A 9 -17.10 -22.99 -14.17
CA HIS A 9 -16.51 -21.67 -14.40
C HIS A 9 -17.10 -20.59 -13.49
N LYS A 10 -18.42 -20.64 -13.21
CA LYS A 10 -19.06 -19.71 -12.27
C LYS A 10 -18.60 -19.90 -10.83
N LYS A 11 -18.44 -21.15 -10.36
CA LYS A 11 -17.95 -21.45 -9.00
C LYS A 11 -16.52 -20.98 -8.78
N ARG A 12 -15.61 -21.21 -9.74
CA ARG A 12 -14.21 -20.78 -9.63
C ARG A 12 -14.08 -19.26 -9.55
N LYS A 13 -14.85 -18.51 -10.33
CA LYS A 13 -14.83 -17.04 -10.28
C LYS A 13 -15.36 -16.53 -8.95
N ALA A 14 -16.44 -17.11 -8.41
CA ALA A 14 -16.98 -16.74 -7.10
C ALA A 14 -15.99 -17.01 -5.95
N GLN A 15 -15.27 -18.13 -5.99
CA GLN A 15 -14.27 -18.46 -4.98
C GLN A 15 -13.07 -17.49 -5.00
N LYS A 16 -12.61 -17.09 -6.20
CA LYS A 16 -11.53 -16.11 -6.36
C LYS A 16 -11.93 -14.72 -5.86
N VAL A 17 -13.15 -14.28 -6.17
CA VAL A 17 -13.71 -13.02 -5.64
C VAL A 17 -13.81 -13.07 -4.13
N ALA A 18 -14.26 -14.19 -3.56
CA ALA A 18 -14.32 -14.37 -2.11
C ALA A 18 -12.93 -14.33 -1.46
N ASN A 19 -11.89 -14.88 -2.08
CA ASN A 19 -10.51 -14.78 -1.60
C ASN A 19 -10.02 -13.34 -1.60
N LEU A 20 -10.26 -12.60 -2.69
CA LEU A 20 -9.95 -11.17 -2.76
C LEU A 20 -10.74 -10.36 -1.71
N ASP A 21 -11.98 -10.74 -1.44
CA ASP A 21 -12.81 -10.04 -0.46
C ASP A 21 -12.37 -10.28 0.99
N ASN A 22 -11.99 -11.53 1.31
CA ASN A 22 -11.45 -11.91 2.62
C ASN A 22 -10.00 -11.52 2.84
N PHE A 23 -9.28 -11.13 1.79
CA PHE A 23 -7.90 -10.67 1.90
C PHE A 23 -7.84 -9.38 2.72
N LYS A 24 -7.04 -9.42 3.80
CA LYS A 24 -6.84 -8.29 4.72
C LYS A 24 -5.38 -7.94 4.78
N PHE A 25 -5.11 -6.64 4.92
CA PHE A 25 -3.76 -6.17 5.17
C PHE A 25 -3.31 -6.58 6.59
N ASP A 26 -2.13 -7.20 6.69
CA ASP A 26 -1.49 -7.49 7.96
C ASP A 26 -0.39 -6.44 8.23
N PRO A 27 -0.57 -5.55 9.23
CA PRO A 27 0.42 -4.52 9.57
C PRO A 27 1.73 -5.09 10.14
N ASN A 28 1.74 -6.32 10.63
CA ASN A 28 2.95 -7.00 11.10
C ASN A 28 3.59 -7.88 10.02
N GLY A 29 2.92 -8.02 8.87
CA GLY A 29 3.36 -8.82 7.73
C GLY A 29 4.36 -8.07 6.84
N ASN A 30 4.42 -8.47 5.57
CA ASN A 30 5.29 -7.84 4.58
C ASN A 30 4.45 -7.09 3.53
N ALA A 31 4.69 -5.79 3.35
CA ALA A 31 4.05 -4.96 2.32
C ALA A 31 4.20 -5.56 0.91
N ALA A 32 5.36 -6.15 0.61
CA ALA A 32 5.60 -6.82 -0.67
C ALA A 32 4.65 -7.99 -0.88
N SER A 33 4.49 -8.84 0.14
CA SER A 33 3.55 -9.96 0.08
C SER A 33 2.12 -9.48 -0.07
N PHE A 34 1.75 -8.36 0.57
CA PHE A 34 0.42 -7.79 0.41
C PHE A 34 0.14 -7.35 -1.04
N VAL A 35 1.05 -6.56 -1.63
CA VAL A 35 0.87 -6.05 -3.01
C VAL A 35 0.91 -7.18 -4.02
N THR A 36 1.86 -8.11 -3.90
CA THR A 36 1.97 -9.27 -4.81
C THR A 36 0.74 -10.18 -4.74
N GLU A 37 0.22 -10.46 -3.54
CA GLU A 37 -0.97 -11.31 -3.40
C GLU A 37 -2.22 -10.59 -3.92
N LEU A 38 -2.32 -9.27 -3.72
CA LEU A 38 -3.43 -8.46 -4.22
C LEU A 38 -3.43 -8.40 -5.75
N GLU A 39 -2.27 -8.22 -6.38
CA GLU A 39 -2.08 -8.26 -7.83
C GLU A 39 -2.46 -9.63 -8.39
N ARG A 40 -1.96 -10.71 -7.76
CA ARG A 40 -2.28 -12.09 -8.15
C ARG A 40 -3.77 -12.36 -8.08
N LEU A 41 -4.42 -12.05 -6.96
CA LEU A 41 -5.86 -12.27 -6.77
C LEU A 41 -6.69 -11.42 -7.73
N SER A 42 -6.27 -10.18 -7.97
CA SER A 42 -6.95 -9.26 -8.89
C SER A 42 -6.87 -9.77 -10.33
N GLY A 43 -5.68 -10.15 -10.81
CA GLY A 43 -5.49 -10.75 -12.14
C GLY A 43 -6.17 -12.12 -12.30
N GLU A 44 -6.30 -12.89 -11.21
CA GLU A 44 -7.04 -14.14 -11.23
C GLU A 44 -8.56 -13.96 -11.37
N VAL A 45 -9.10 -12.90 -10.79
CA VAL A 45 -10.52 -12.52 -10.86
C VAL A 45 -10.84 -11.86 -12.20
N ASP A 46 -9.99 -10.94 -12.61
CA ASP A 46 -10.10 -10.18 -13.84
C ASP A 46 -8.71 -9.98 -14.47
N PRO A 47 -8.38 -10.69 -15.56
CA PRO A 47 -7.09 -10.53 -16.24
C PRO A 47 -6.96 -9.20 -17.00
N SER A 48 -8.05 -8.44 -17.14
CA SER A 48 -8.06 -7.10 -17.75
C SER A 48 -7.96 -5.97 -16.72
N ILE A 49 -7.76 -6.30 -15.44
CA ILE A 49 -7.64 -5.30 -14.39
C ILE A 49 -6.40 -4.43 -14.57
N THR A 50 -6.58 -3.13 -14.36
CA THR A 50 -5.48 -2.15 -14.44
C THR A 50 -4.77 -1.99 -13.10
N GLU A 51 -3.52 -1.50 -13.11
CA GLU A 51 -2.79 -1.15 -11.87
C GLU A 51 -3.60 -0.18 -10.99
N GLU A 52 -4.26 0.80 -11.61
CA GLU A 52 -5.08 1.79 -10.90
C GLU A 52 -6.22 1.15 -10.13
N GLU A 53 -6.89 0.15 -10.73
CA GLU A 53 -7.94 -0.62 -10.05
C GLU A 53 -7.38 -1.51 -8.94
N ILE A 54 -6.18 -2.07 -9.10
CA ILE A 54 -5.50 -2.82 -8.04
C ILE A 54 -5.17 -1.89 -6.87
N ILE A 55 -4.65 -0.68 -7.12
CA ILE A 55 -4.37 0.34 -6.10
C ILE A 55 -5.67 0.78 -5.40
N ALA A 56 -6.76 0.97 -6.16
CA ALA A 56 -8.07 1.31 -5.60
C ALA A 56 -8.60 0.19 -4.68
N LYS A 57 -8.41 -1.08 -5.07
CA LYS A 57 -8.73 -2.24 -4.22
C LYS A 57 -7.83 -2.30 -2.99
N ALA A 58 -6.53 -2.04 -3.14
CA ALA A 58 -5.58 -1.98 -2.03
C ALA A 58 -6.05 -0.97 -0.98
N ARG A 59 -6.47 0.22 -1.43
CA ARG A 59 -7.01 1.28 -0.56
C ARG A 59 -8.18 0.80 0.29
N GLY A 60 -9.05 -0.06 -0.25
CA GLY A 60 -10.17 -0.65 0.47
C GLY A 60 -9.78 -1.77 1.45
N LYS A 61 -8.61 -2.38 1.29
CA LYS A 61 -8.08 -3.44 2.18
C LYS A 61 -7.12 -2.93 3.24
N LEU A 62 -6.54 -1.75 3.02
CA LEU A 62 -5.63 -1.09 3.93
C LEU A 62 -6.38 -0.37 5.06
N PRO A 63 -5.76 -0.24 6.25
CA PRO A 63 -6.26 0.65 7.29
C PRO A 63 -6.40 2.09 6.76
N PRO A 64 -7.43 2.86 7.18
CA PRO A 64 -7.69 4.19 6.65
C PRO A 64 -6.48 5.13 6.71
N MET A 65 -5.70 5.05 7.78
CA MET A 65 -4.50 5.87 7.98
C MET A 65 -3.38 5.52 6.98
N MET A 66 -3.19 4.24 6.67
CA MET A 66 -2.19 3.79 5.68
C MET A 66 -2.67 4.05 4.26
N ALA A 67 -3.94 3.79 3.96
CA ALA A 67 -4.57 4.14 2.69
C ALA A 67 -4.48 5.64 2.39
N ALA A 68 -4.67 6.49 3.40
CA ALA A 68 -4.58 7.94 3.24
C ALA A 68 -3.17 8.44 2.93
N ILE A 69 -2.12 7.69 3.26
CA ILE A 69 -0.73 8.09 3.02
C ILE A 69 -0.16 7.35 1.80
N ALA A 70 -0.34 6.04 1.71
CA ALA A 70 0.18 5.22 0.63
C ALA A 70 -0.57 5.46 -0.69
N CYS A 71 -1.90 5.55 -0.68
CA CYS A 71 -2.69 5.65 -1.92
C CYS A 71 -2.88 7.09 -2.42
N THR A 72 -2.52 8.12 -1.64
CA THR A 72 -2.56 9.53 -2.11
C THR A 72 -1.31 9.91 -2.88
N THR A 73 -0.17 9.30 -2.56
CA THR A 73 1.11 9.58 -3.19
C THR A 73 1.46 8.58 -4.29
N SER A 74 0.96 7.35 -4.22
CA SER A 74 1.33 6.27 -5.14
C SER A 74 0.43 6.20 -6.35
N LYS A 75 1.03 6.26 -7.54
CA LYS A 75 0.39 6.08 -8.84
C LYS A 75 0.66 4.70 -9.44
N THR A 76 1.69 4.00 -8.97
CA THR A 76 2.06 2.63 -9.39
C THR A 76 2.04 1.66 -8.21
N LEU A 77 1.99 0.36 -8.50
CA LEU A 77 2.08 -0.71 -7.49
C LEU A 77 3.44 -0.72 -6.79
N GLU A 78 4.50 -0.34 -7.50
CA GLU A 78 5.85 -0.23 -6.93
C GLU A 78 5.95 0.91 -5.90
N GLU A 79 5.39 2.07 -6.22
CA GLU A 79 5.29 3.19 -5.28
C GLU A 79 4.41 2.83 -4.09
N LEU A 80 3.28 2.14 -4.33
CA LEU A 80 2.39 1.69 -3.27
C LEU A 80 3.11 0.73 -2.32
N ARG A 81 3.87 -0.23 -2.87
CA ARG A 81 4.67 -1.18 -2.10
C ARG A 81 5.70 -0.45 -1.25
N THR A 82 6.46 0.46 -1.85
CA THR A 82 7.53 1.22 -1.15
C THR A 82 6.94 2.09 -0.04
N SER A 83 5.82 2.76 -0.32
CA SER A 83 5.08 3.57 0.65
C SER A 83 4.57 2.72 1.80
N LEU A 84 3.95 1.57 1.52
CA LEU A 84 3.46 0.65 2.55
C LEU A 84 4.61 0.09 3.39
N GLU A 85 5.74 -0.28 2.78
CA GLU A 85 6.90 -0.77 3.51
C GLU A 85 7.45 0.29 4.48
N GLY A 86 7.52 1.55 4.04
CA GLY A 86 7.90 2.68 4.89
C GLY A 86 6.91 2.88 6.04
N LEU A 87 5.61 2.90 5.75
CA LEU A 87 4.55 3.07 6.75
C LEU A 87 4.49 1.93 7.76
N MET A 88 4.76 0.70 7.32
CA MET A 88 4.81 -0.45 8.21
C MET A 88 5.97 -0.34 9.19
N LYS A 89 7.12 0.18 8.74
CA LYS A 89 8.30 0.42 9.59
C LYS A 89 8.16 1.68 10.44
N ASP A 90 7.17 2.54 10.19
CA ASP A 90 6.95 3.76 10.95
C ASP A 90 6.25 3.43 12.29
N PRO A 91 6.93 3.65 13.43
CA PRO A 91 6.37 3.36 14.75
C PRO A 91 5.20 4.28 15.14
N THR A 92 5.02 5.41 14.45
CA THR A 92 3.88 6.33 14.62
C THR A 92 2.61 5.76 14.00
N ILE A 93 2.74 4.99 12.92
CA ILE A 93 1.63 4.35 12.20
C ILE A 93 1.35 2.95 12.78
N ASN A 94 2.40 2.21 13.17
CA ASN A 94 2.31 0.89 13.79
C ASN A 94 2.95 0.87 15.18
N PRO A 95 2.21 1.24 16.25
CA PRO A 95 2.75 1.29 17.61
C PRO A 95 3.12 -0.09 18.18
N GLY A 96 2.69 -1.19 17.53
CA GLY A 96 3.05 -2.56 17.88
C GLY A 96 4.48 -2.95 17.47
N ILE A 97 5.09 -2.21 16.54
CA ILE A 97 6.51 -2.36 16.24
C ILE A 97 7.25 -1.52 17.26
N LYS A 98 7.98 -2.21 18.15
CA LYS A 98 8.89 -1.61 19.13
C LYS A 98 10.07 -0.99 18.38
N GLY A 99 9.80 0.07 17.62
CA GLY A 99 10.80 0.95 17.08
C GLY A 99 11.53 1.53 18.26
N ASN A 100 12.79 1.15 18.42
CA ASN A 100 13.72 1.99 19.15
C ASN A 100 13.45 3.43 18.69
N SER A 101 13.03 4.27 19.63
CA SER A 101 12.94 5.71 19.45
C SER A 101 14.36 6.21 19.21
N SER A 102 14.87 6.00 18.00
CA SER A 102 16.08 6.65 17.54
C SER A 102 15.69 8.09 17.30
N SER A 103 15.93 8.88 18.35
CA SER A 103 16.27 10.28 18.33
C SER A 103 15.79 11.03 17.10
N PHE A 104 14.81 11.88 17.35
CA PHE A 104 14.64 13.12 16.63
C PHE A 104 16.00 13.84 16.58
N SER A 105 16.82 13.54 15.57
CA SER A 105 18.01 14.29 15.24
C SER A 105 17.53 15.64 14.75
N ARG A 106 17.31 16.54 15.71
CA ARG A 106 17.12 17.97 15.46
C ARG A 106 18.46 18.45 14.90
N SER A 107 18.65 18.30 13.60
CA SER A 107 19.79 18.84 12.89
C SER A 107 19.77 20.36 13.06
N THR A 108 20.50 20.83 14.07
CA THR A 108 21.09 22.15 14.07
C THR A 108 21.93 22.29 12.80
N ILE A 109 21.60 23.29 11.97
CA ILE A 109 22.49 24.21 11.24
C ILE A 109 21.76 24.72 9.99
N SER A 110 21.49 26.03 9.93
CA SER A 110 22.10 26.87 8.90
C SER A 110 22.00 28.36 9.28
N GLN A 111 23.15 29.04 9.19
CA GLN A 111 23.42 30.42 9.57
C GLN A 111 22.75 31.45 8.63
N ALA A 112 22.38 32.59 9.24
CA ALA A 112 22.39 33.99 8.78
C ALA A 112 21.91 34.38 7.36
N PRO A 113 20.97 35.36 7.25
CA PRO A 113 21.01 36.33 6.15
C PRO A 113 22.06 37.40 6.47
N GLN A 114 23.15 37.46 5.70
CA GLN A 114 24.06 38.61 5.74
C GLN A 114 23.40 39.78 5.00
N VAL A 115 22.91 40.75 5.76
CA VAL A 115 22.46 42.06 5.25
C VAL A 115 23.70 42.82 4.84
N VAL A 116 23.91 43.01 3.54
CA VAL A 116 24.90 43.95 3.01
C VAL A 116 24.14 45.24 2.69
N GLU A 117 24.33 46.28 3.50
CA GLU A 117 23.89 47.64 3.18
C GLU A 117 24.67 48.17 1.96
N PRO A 118 24.03 48.90 1.03
CA PRO A 118 24.74 49.59 -0.04
C PRO A 118 25.39 50.88 0.48
N PRO A 119 26.62 51.22 0.05
CA PRO A 119 27.24 52.49 0.39
C PRO A 119 26.57 53.66 -0.36
N ILE A 120 26.56 54.81 0.31
CA ILE A 120 26.04 56.13 -0.11
C ILE A 120 26.77 56.65 -1.35
#